data_AF-A0A7S2R2A7-F1
#
_entry.id   AF-A0A7S2R2A7-F1
#
_cell.length_a   1.000
_cell.length_b   1.000
_cell.length_c   1.000
_cell.angle_alpha   90.00
_cell.angle_beta   90.00
_cell.angle_gamma   90.00
#
_symmetry.space_group_name_H-M   'P 1'
#
loop_
_entity.id
_entity.type
_entity.pdbx_description
1 polymer ?
#
loop_
_entity_poly.entity_id
_entity_poly.type
_entity_poly.pdbx_seq_one_letter_code
_entity_poly.pdbx_strand_id
1 'polypeptide(L)'
;SCGFCIFNNVAAGAMHALADETHRPKCERCAIVDIDAHHGNGTEEIVRSCHDPGRLFFFSIHLFDQDRRKGHSSGYKFYPGTGDEDDVAHNIINVPIAPLWREKEVIQSSAASASSSSTSPTPTPKAPSHHNTRNKTKQKAAAAAAAAAAASTDASKPTTDENISETNTEKQQSVNSSGKDGLVSDSDVSSSTDLGSKPLPTRPQRSKSPVLNNNSHPAHYSMGVGRQAYRRAITQRLLPALRAFNPDLILISLGLDAARSDVGNARHYTGGRERMGIDLEPEDYAWTTRKVMEVADICCQGRIISVLEGGYGRTPDPGIEERPNGNKLNVPKSNSLDKGIFSDCAVRHLEALIDPYDAEKRFPSTDES
;
A
#
# COMPACT_ATOMS: atom_id res chain seq x y z
N SER A 1 7.57 -7.44 -13.46
CA SER A 1 6.41 -7.14 -14.32
C SER A 1 5.18 -7.84 -13.77
N CYS A 2 4.12 -7.06 -13.53
CA CYS A 2 2.81 -7.46 -13.03
C CYS A 2 1.86 -6.26 -13.23
N GLY A 3 0.53 -6.45 -13.21
CA GLY A 3 -0.42 -5.33 -13.36
C GLY A 3 -0.23 -4.50 -14.64
N PHE A 4 0.12 -5.16 -15.76
CA PHE A 4 0.55 -4.54 -17.04
C PHE A 4 1.88 -3.75 -17.01
N CYS A 5 2.41 -3.37 -15.84
CA CYS A 5 3.70 -2.70 -15.71
C CYS A 5 4.87 -3.62 -16.11
N ILE A 6 5.79 -3.11 -16.94
CA ILE A 6 7.07 -3.78 -17.28
C ILE A 6 8.16 -3.30 -16.31
N PHE A 7 8.36 -1.98 -16.26
CA PHE A 7 9.24 -1.26 -15.32
C PHE A 7 8.40 -0.40 -14.38
N ASN A 8 9.00 0.07 -13.28
CA ASN A 8 8.38 1.05 -12.38
C ASN A 8 8.89 2.45 -12.74
N ASN A 9 8.07 3.22 -13.46
CA ASN A 9 8.46 4.52 -13.99
C ASN A 9 8.64 5.57 -12.88
N VAL A 10 7.71 5.62 -11.92
CA VAL A 10 7.76 6.59 -10.81
C VAL A 10 8.96 6.36 -9.90
N ALA A 11 9.25 5.10 -9.56
CA ALA A 11 10.38 4.75 -8.71
C ALA A 11 11.71 4.95 -9.43
N ALA A 12 11.80 4.68 -10.74
CA ALA A 12 12.98 4.99 -11.54
C ALA A 12 13.26 6.51 -11.55
N GLY A 13 12.23 7.34 -11.74
CA GLY A 13 12.34 8.80 -11.67
C GLY A 13 12.78 9.30 -10.29
N ALA A 14 12.17 8.78 -9.23
CA ALA A 14 12.52 9.13 -7.85
C ALA A 14 13.97 8.74 -7.49
N MET A 15 14.38 7.51 -7.83
CA MET A 15 15.74 7.02 -7.58
C MET A 15 16.79 7.75 -8.43
N HIS A 16 16.45 8.17 -9.65
CA HIS A 16 17.32 9.01 -10.46
C HIS A 16 17.52 10.40 -9.81
N ALA A 17 16.45 11.07 -9.40
CA ALA A 17 16.54 12.36 -8.71
C ALA A 17 17.33 12.28 -7.39
N LEU A 18 17.21 11.18 -6.63
CA LEU A 18 17.98 10.93 -5.40
C LEU A 18 19.45 10.56 -5.65
N ALA A 19 19.83 10.16 -6.87
CA ALA A 19 21.20 9.80 -7.24
C ALA A 19 21.97 10.92 -7.96
N ASP A 20 21.27 11.96 -8.46
CA ASP A 20 21.89 13.06 -9.20
C ASP A 20 22.48 14.14 -8.27
N GLU A 21 23.76 13.96 -7.94
CA GLU A 21 24.59 14.94 -7.21
C GLU A 21 24.93 16.20 -8.03
N THR A 22 24.56 16.27 -9.32
CA THR A 22 24.82 17.42 -10.20
C THR A 22 23.62 18.37 -10.31
N HIS A 23 22.40 17.87 -10.06
CA HIS A 23 21.17 18.67 -10.10
C HIS A 23 21.17 19.80 -9.06
N ARG A 24 20.59 20.96 -9.43
CA ARG A 24 20.38 22.09 -8.52
C ARG A 24 18.97 22.66 -8.68
N PRO A 25 18.20 22.79 -7.58
CA PRO A 25 18.49 22.31 -6.22
C PRO A 25 18.59 20.77 -6.17
N LYS A 26 19.40 20.27 -5.23
CA LYS A 26 19.58 18.82 -5.00
C LYS A 26 18.30 18.21 -4.41
N CYS A 27 18.02 16.95 -4.74
CA CYS A 27 16.97 16.16 -4.08
C CYS A 27 17.58 15.22 -3.03
N GLU A 28 17.38 15.52 -1.75
CA GLU A 28 17.83 14.65 -0.65
C GLU A 28 16.70 13.73 -0.18
N ARG A 29 15.46 14.23 -0.16
CA ARG A 29 14.21 13.50 0.12
C ARG A 29 13.24 13.58 -1.06
N CYS A 30 12.73 12.43 -1.50
CA CYS A 30 11.75 12.32 -2.56
C CYS A 30 10.47 11.64 -2.03
N ALA A 31 9.30 12.10 -2.46
CA ALA A 31 8.02 11.52 -2.07
C ALA A 31 7.25 11.02 -3.29
N ILE A 32 6.76 9.78 -3.23
CA ILE A 32 5.87 9.19 -4.23
C ILE A 32 4.46 9.11 -3.63
N VAL A 33 3.49 9.71 -4.33
CA VAL A 33 2.08 9.76 -3.98
C VAL A 33 1.28 9.02 -5.05
N ASP A 34 0.97 7.76 -4.76
CA ASP A 34 0.16 6.87 -5.59
C ASP A 34 -1.33 7.06 -5.30
N ILE A 35 -2.09 7.39 -6.35
CA ILE A 35 -3.55 7.61 -6.32
C ILE A 35 -4.31 6.74 -7.33
N ASP A 36 -3.68 5.68 -7.84
CA ASP A 36 -4.32 4.65 -8.67
C ASP A 36 -5.36 3.84 -7.87
N ALA A 37 -6.39 3.29 -8.53
CA ALA A 37 -7.35 2.42 -7.85
C ALA A 37 -6.70 1.14 -7.30
N HIS A 38 -5.54 0.75 -7.82
CA HIS A 38 -4.78 -0.44 -7.43
C HIS A 38 -3.56 -0.05 -6.60
N HIS A 39 -3.24 -0.83 -5.58
CA HIS A 39 -2.03 -0.60 -4.78
C HIS A 39 -0.77 -0.71 -5.65
N GLY A 40 0.04 0.36 -5.70
CA GLY A 40 1.38 0.41 -6.30
C GLY A 40 2.42 -0.50 -5.63
N ASN A 41 2.14 -1.80 -5.54
CA ASN A 41 2.93 -2.77 -4.78
C ASN A 41 4.38 -2.90 -5.24
N GLY A 42 4.66 -2.62 -6.53
CA GLY A 42 6.02 -2.59 -7.07
C GLY A 42 6.81 -1.35 -6.65
N THR A 43 6.13 -0.26 -6.27
CA THR A 43 6.75 0.92 -5.67
C THR A 43 7.03 0.66 -4.21
N GLU A 44 6.07 0.07 -3.47
CA GLU A 44 6.23 -0.35 -2.09
C GLU A 44 7.45 -1.29 -1.90
N GLU A 45 7.62 -2.27 -2.79
CA GLU A 45 8.75 -3.21 -2.75
C GLU A 45 10.10 -2.51 -2.97
N ILE A 46 10.18 -1.56 -3.90
CA ILE A 46 11.39 -0.77 -4.16
C ILE A 46 11.70 0.14 -2.95
N VAL A 47 10.71 0.85 -2.42
CA VAL A 47 10.88 1.77 -1.27
C VAL A 47 11.37 1.02 -0.04
N ARG A 48 10.80 -0.16 0.24
CA ARG A 48 11.27 -1.05 1.32
C ARG A 48 12.68 -1.59 1.12
N SER A 49 13.19 -1.60 -0.12
CA SER A 49 14.57 -2.03 -0.43
C SER A 49 15.62 -0.91 -0.30
N CYS A 50 15.20 0.35 -0.15
CA CYS A 50 16.12 1.50 -0.06
C CYS A 50 16.96 1.43 1.23
N HIS A 51 18.29 1.54 1.08
CA HIS A 51 19.24 1.48 2.20
C HIS A 51 19.13 2.63 3.20
N ASP A 52 18.62 3.79 2.76
CA ASP A 52 18.28 4.92 3.62
C ASP A 52 16.78 5.25 3.44
N PRO A 53 15.89 4.71 4.29
CA PRO A 53 14.47 5.01 4.21
C PRO A 53 14.12 6.48 4.52
N GLY A 54 15.04 7.24 5.12
CA GLY A 54 14.84 8.67 5.37
C GLY A 54 14.76 9.51 4.08
N ARG A 55 15.19 8.95 2.94
CA ARG A 55 15.26 9.64 1.64
C ARG A 55 14.07 9.39 0.71
N LEU A 56 13.24 8.38 0.97
CA LEU A 56 12.11 8.04 0.09
C LEU A 56 10.85 7.77 0.90
N PHE A 57 9.79 8.52 0.61
CA PHE A 57 8.44 8.34 1.17
C PHE A 57 7.52 7.74 0.11
N PHE A 58 6.63 6.83 0.53
CA PHE A 58 5.59 6.28 -0.32
C PHE A 58 4.24 6.35 0.37
N PHE A 59 3.26 6.91 -0.33
CA PHE A 59 1.86 6.85 0.04
C PHE A 59 1.07 6.20 -1.09
N SER A 60 0.17 5.26 -0.77
CA SER A 60 -0.79 4.70 -1.73
C SER A 60 -2.21 4.70 -1.17
N ILE A 61 -3.17 5.14 -1.99
CA ILE A 61 -4.60 5.16 -1.66
C ILE A 61 -5.42 4.39 -2.70
N HIS A 62 -5.70 3.13 -2.39
CA HIS A 62 -6.17 2.13 -3.34
C HIS A 62 -7.40 1.37 -2.84
N LEU A 63 -8.09 0.67 -3.72
CA LEU A 63 -9.17 -0.24 -3.37
C LEU A 63 -8.65 -1.50 -2.68
N PHE A 64 -9.35 -1.89 -1.62
CA PHE A 64 -9.04 -3.13 -0.92
C PHE A 64 -10.32 -3.91 -0.57
N ASP A 65 -10.40 -5.13 -1.11
CA ASP A 65 -11.41 -6.13 -0.73
C ASP A 65 -10.71 -7.48 -0.49
N GLN A 66 -10.38 -7.77 0.76
CA GLN A 66 -10.06 -9.10 1.26
C GLN A 66 -10.98 -9.48 2.42
N ASP A 67 -12.18 -9.98 2.14
CA ASP A 67 -13.08 -10.47 3.20
C ASP A 67 -12.71 -11.88 3.68
N ARG A 68 -11.55 -11.97 4.35
CA ARG A 68 -10.91 -13.19 4.88
C ARG A 68 -11.82 -13.99 5.82
N ARG A 69 -12.91 -13.39 6.32
CA ARG A 69 -13.93 -14.00 7.20
C ARG A 69 -14.91 -14.92 6.47
N LYS A 70 -15.16 -14.71 5.18
CA LYS A 70 -16.08 -15.54 4.37
C LYS A 70 -15.39 -16.78 3.76
N GLY A 71 -14.22 -17.15 4.26
CA GLY A 71 -13.40 -18.25 3.75
C GLY A 71 -13.01 -18.06 2.28
N HIS A 72 -12.86 -19.16 1.54
CA HIS A 72 -12.70 -19.10 0.09
C HIS A 72 -14.01 -18.74 -0.64
N SER A 73 -15.15 -18.70 0.08
CA SER A 73 -16.50 -18.76 -0.49
C SER A 73 -17.06 -17.42 -0.97
N SER A 74 -16.49 -16.27 -0.60
CA SER A 74 -16.84 -14.98 -1.23
C SER A 74 -16.09 -14.71 -2.54
N GLY A 75 -14.99 -15.46 -2.81
CA GLY A 75 -14.25 -15.58 -4.07
C GLY A 75 -13.54 -14.33 -4.62
N TYR A 76 -14.08 -13.15 -4.37
CA TYR A 76 -13.60 -11.90 -4.95
C TYR A 76 -12.50 -11.27 -4.10
N LYS A 77 -11.35 -11.05 -4.73
CA LYS A 77 -10.21 -10.27 -4.23
C LYS A 77 -9.97 -9.16 -5.25
N PHE A 78 -9.94 -7.89 -4.81
CA PHE A 78 -9.52 -6.79 -5.69
C PHE A 78 -8.00 -6.88 -5.95
N TYR A 79 -7.54 -6.53 -7.15
CA TYR A 79 -6.13 -6.64 -7.54
C TYR A 79 -5.31 -5.44 -7.03
N PRO A 80 -4.00 -5.57 -6.71
CA PRO A 80 -3.30 -6.81 -6.39
C PRO A 80 -3.73 -7.40 -5.04
N GLY A 81 -4.46 -6.62 -4.23
CA GLY A 81 -4.86 -6.95 -2.86
C GLY A 81 -3.64 -7.24 -1.98
N THR A 82 -2.76 -6.26 -1.92
CA THR A 82 -1.73 -6.02 -0.90
C THR A 82 -1.97 -4.60 -0.34
N GLY A 83 -1.15 -4.06 0.56
CA GLY A 83 -1.38 -2.73 1.14
C GLY A 83 -2.39 -2.67 2.29
N ASP A 84 -2.62 -3.78 3.02
CA ASP A 84 -3.56 -3.84 4.17
C ASP A 84 -3.02 -3.11 5.43
N GLU A 85 -1.70 -2.88 5.50
CA GLU A 85 -0.96 -2.37 6.67
C GLU A 85 0.08 -1.32 6.26
N ASP A 86 0.34 -0.34 7.14
CA ASP A 86 1.43 0.64 7.00
C ASP A 86 2.81 0.03 7.30
N ASP A 87 3.87 0.55 6.69
CA ASP A 87 5.26 0.18 7.01
C ASP A 87 6.08 1.46 7.33
N VAL A 88 5.72 2.05 8.47
CA VAL A 88 6.25 3.34 8.96
C VAL A 88 7.76 3.33 9.22
N ALA A 89 8.38 2.15 9.36
CA ALA A 89 9.83 2.01 9.47
C ALA A 89 10.55 2.32 8.14
N HIS A 90 9.83 2.21 7.01
CA HIS A 90 10.31 2.48 5.66
C HIS A 90 9.61 3.69 5.01
N ASN A 91 9.00 4.58 5.81
CA ASN A 91 8.21 5.73 5.33
C ASN A 91 7.10 5.36 4.33
N ILE A 92 6.52 4.16 4.47
CA ILE A 92 5.39 3.66 3.67
C ILE A 92 4.08 3.86 4.44
N ILE A 93 3.13 4.55 3.82
CA ILE A 93 1.77 4.74 4.32
C ILE A 93 0.78 4.16 3.31
N ASN A 94 0.06 3.12 3.73
CA ASN A 94 -0.99 2.51 2.93
C ASN A 94 -2.35 2.98 3.45
N VAL A 95 -3.24 3.40 2.53
CA VAL A 95 -4.63 3.72 2.87
C VAL A 95 -5.59 2.91 2.00
N PRO A 96 -5.76 1.61 2.32
CA PRO A 96 -6.80 0.77 1.72
C PRO A 96 -8.19 1.40 1.93
N ILE A 97 -8.93 1.54 0.84
CA ILE A 97 -10.29 2.08 0.80
C ILE A 97 -11.30 0.96 0.62
N ALA A 98 -12.30 0.91 1.49
CA ALA A 98 -13.41 -0.02 1.34
C ALA A 98 -14.30 0.41 0.14
N PRO A 99 -14.58 -0.49 -0.83
CA PRO A 99 -15.37 -0.18 -2.01
C PRO A 99 -16.86 0.01 -1.69
N LEU A 100 -17.57 0.81 -2.49
CA LEU A 100 -19.02 1.04 -2.33
C LEU A 100 -19.86 -0.25 -2.35
N TRP A 101 -19.44 -1.31 -3.05
CA TRP A 101 -20.15 -2.61 -2.98
C TRP A 101 -20.09 -3.28 -1.60
N ARG A 102 -19.30 -2.76 -0.64
CA ARG A 102 -19.24 -3.15 0.78
C ARG A 102 -19.94 -2.18 1.74
N GLU A 103 -20.51 -1.07 1.26
CA GLU A 103 -21.10 0.00 2.08
C GLU A 103 -21.95 -0.49 3.27
N LYS A 104 -22.86 -1.44 3.04
CA LYS A 104 -23.73 -2.00 4.10
C LYS A 104 -22.93 -2.67 5.23
N GLU A 105 -21.85 -3.37 4.90
CA GLU A 105 -20.97 -4.04 5.87
C GLU A 105 -20.10 -3.03 6.63
N VAL A 106 -19.82 -1.87 6.03
CA VAL A 106 -19.11 -0.74 6.66
C VAL A 106 -20.01 0.04 7.61
N ILE A 107 -21.22 0.42 7.17
CA ILE A 107 -22.21 1.13 8.02
C ILE A 107 -22.56 0.30 9.26
N GLN A 108 -22.74 -1.01 9.11
CA GLN A 108 -22.97 -1.93 10.23
C GLN A 108 -21.79 -1.94 11.22
N SER A 109 -20.55 -1.87 10.73
CA SER A 109 -19.36 -1.82 11.58
C SER A 109 -19.29 -0.55 12.42
N SER A 110 -19.60 0.61 11.83
CA SER A 110 -19.56 1.90 12.52
C SER A 110 -20.68 2.04 13.57
N ALA A 111 -21.85 1.44 13.31
CA ALA A 111 -22.93 1.35 14.31
C ALA A 111 -22.58 0.42 15.48
N ALA A 112 -21.89 -0.69 15.22
CA ALA A 112 -21.41 -1.61 16.25
C ALA A 112 -20.33 -0.96 17.14
N SER A 113 -19.36 -0.23 16.56
CA SER A 113 -18.35 0.49 17.34
C SER A 113 -18.99 1.61 18.18
N ALA A 114 -19.89 2.41 17.60
CA ALA A 114 -20.54 3.52 18.30
C ALA A 114 -21.50 3.09 19.43
N SER A 115 -22.05 1.88 19.38
CA SER A 115 -22.83 1.31 20.49
C SER A 115 -21.97 0.64 21.57
N SER A 116 -20.74 0.21 21.24
CA SER A 116 -19.80 -0.37 22.22
C SER A 116 -19.12 0.66 23.14
N SER A 117 -19.13 1.95 22.79
CA SER A 117 -18.49 3.02 23.55
C SER A 117 -19.39 3.71 24.60
N SER A 118 -20.68 3.35 24.69
CA SER A 118 -21.62 3.91 25.67
C SER A 118 -21.48 3.29 27.06
N THR A 119 -20.37 3.60 27.75
CA THR A 119 -20.17 3.22 29.14
C THR A 119 -21.17 3.93 30.07
N SER A 120 -21.63 3.22 31.10
CA SER A 120 -22.75 3.59 31.98
C SER A 120 -22.61 4.95 32.69
N PRO A 121 -23.73 5.63 33.01
CA PRO A 121 -23.71 6.94 33.67
C PRO A 121 -23.15 6.87 35.09
N THR A 122 -22.41 7.92 35.47
CA THR A 122 -21.81 8.10 36.78
C THR A 122 -22.86 8.06 37.91
N PRO A 123 -22.70 7.23 38.96
CA PRO A 123 -23.63 7.24 40.08
C PRO A 123 -23.49 8.53 40.88
N THR A 124 -24.59 9.24 41.11
CA THR A 124 -24.61 10.44 41.95
C THR A 124 -24.40 10.09 43.43
N PRO A 125 -23.65 10.90 44.19
CA PRO A 125 -23.37 10.61 45.60
C PRO A 125 -24.63 10.81 46.45
N LYS A 126 -25.10 9.73 47.10
CA LYS A 126 -26.13 9.82 48.15
C LYS A 126 -25.48 10.11 49.50
N ALA A 127 -26.12 11.00 50.27
CA ALA A 127 -25.72 11.35 51.63
C ALA A 127 -25.83 10.13 52.59
N PRO A 128 -25.02 10.07 53.66
CA PRO A 128 -24.99 8.93 54.57
C PRO A 128 -26.21 8.88 55.51
N SER A 129 -26.69 7.67 55.79
CA SER A 129 -27.60 7.38 56.91
C SER A 129 -26.95 6.36 57.85
N HIS A 130 -27.20 6.48 59.15
CA HIS A 130 -26.54 5.69 60.19
C HIS A 130 -27.30 4.41 60.59
N HIS A 131 -26.53 3.43 61.07
CA HIS A 131 -26.95 2.22 61.81
C HIS A 131 -27.74 1.15 61.01
N ASN A 132 -27.74 -0.14 61.42
CA ASN A 132 -27.14 -0.75 62.62
C ASN A 132 -26.46 -2.12 62.36
N THR A 133 -25.73 -2.61 63.36
CA THR A 133 -24.88 -3.81 63.35
C THR A 133 -25.61 -5.15 63.24
N ARG A 134 -25.01 -6.13 62.56
CA ARG A 134 -24.87 -7.49 63.12
C ARG A 134 -23.74 -8.32 62.45
N ASN A 135 -22.94 -8.99 63.27
CA ASN A 135 -21.88 -9.91 62.82
C ASN A 135 -22.43 -11.25 62.32
N LYS A 136 -21.74 -11.87 61.34
CA LYS A 136 -21.34 -13.29 61.44
C LYS A 136 -20.16 -13.64 60.52
N THR A 137 -19.27 -14.49 61.04
CA THR A 137 -17.92 -14.81 60.54
C THR A 137 -17.86 -16.01 59.58
N LYS A 138 -16.90 -15.96 58.63
CA LYS A 138 -16.05 -17.04 58.03
C LYS A 138 -15.39 -16.45 56.77
N GLN A 139 -14.12 -16.04 56.68
CA GLN A 139 -12.80 -16.58 57.10
C GLN A 139 -12.23 -17.67 56.16
N LYS A 140 -10.94 -17.51 55.79
CA LYS A 140 -10.09 -18.24 54.79
C LYS A 140 -10.25 -17.76 53.32
N ALA A 141 -9.23 -17.34 52.55
CA ALA A 141 -7.75 -17.43 52.58
C ALA A 141 -7.18 -18.84 52.27
N ALA A 142 -6.12 -19.05 51.47
CA ALA A 142 -5.22 -18.13 50.73
C ALA A 142 -4.81 -18.76 49.35
N ALA A 143 -4.13 -18.10 48.41
CA ALA A 143 -2.65 -18.06 48.21
C ALA A 143 -1.90 -19.40 48.44
N ALA A 144 -0.88 -19.81 47.65
CA ALA A 144 -0.36 -19.38 46.33
C ALA A 144 0.70 -20.40 45.80
N ALA A 145 1.18 -20.17 44.57
CA ALA A 145 2.56 -20.45 44.07
C ALA A 145 3.14 -21.89 43.93
N ALA A 146 3.38 -22.26 42.66
CA ALA A 146 4.70 -22.60 42.06
C ALA A 146 5.34 -24.03 42.12
N ALA A 147 6.21 -24.24 41.11
CA ALA A 147 7.43 -25.07 41.05
C ALA A 147 7.42 -26.55 40.55
N ALA A 148 7.76 -26.69 39.25
CA ALA A 148 8.99 -27.36 38.74
C ALA A 148 9.13 -28.89 38.48
N ALA A 149 10.10 -29.18 37.59
CA ALA A 149 10.92 -30.40 37.42
C ALA A 149 10.40 -31.66 36.65
N ALA A 150 10.74 -31.66 35.35
CA ALA A 150 11.38 -32.73 34.53
C ALA A 150 11.39 -34.23 34.96
N ALA A 151 11.18 -35.09 33.95
CA ALA A 151 11.85 -36.40 33.80
C ALA A 151 11.90 -36.81 32.30
N SER A 152 12.85 -37.68 31.92
CA SER A 152 13.06 -38.16 30.54
C SER A 152 13.45 -39.64 30.52
N THR A 153 13.01 -40.40 29.52
CA THR A 153 13.50 -41.76 29.23
C THR A 153 13.63 -41.98 27.71
N ASP A 154 14.69 -42.68 27.32
CA ASP A 154 15.09 -43.02 25.94
C ASP A 154 14.91 -44.53 25.66
N ALA A 155 14.81 -44.93 24.38
CA ALA A 155 15.23 -46.25 23.85
C ALA A 155 14.92 -46.45 22.32
N SER A 156 15.92 -46.16 21.49
CA SER A 156 16.48 -47.09 20.46
C SER A 156 15.72 -47.57 19.19
N LYS A 157 16.53 -47.69 18.12
CA LYS A 157 16.31 -48.27 16.75
C LYS A 157 16.70 -49.79 16.75
N PRO A 158 16.65 -50.61 15.64
CA PRO A 158 17.29 -50.41 14.31
C PRO A 158 16.54 -50.96 13.05
N THR A 159 16.52 -50.28 11.89
CA THR A 159 17.32 -50.45 10.63
C THR A 159 17.34 -51.81 9.88
N THR A 160 17.04 -51.75 8.58
CA THR A 160 17.87 -52.29 7.47
C THR A 160 17.63 -51.45 6.20
N ASP A 161 18.61 -51.44 5.29
CA ASP A 161 18.60 -50.73 4.00
C ASP A 161 18.47 -51.73 2.83
N GLU A 162 18.18 -51.25 1.62
CA GLU A 162 19.03 -51.58 0.45
C GLU A 162 18.89 -50.54 -0.68
N ASN A 163 19.82 -50.57 -1.64
CA ASN A 163 20.16 -49.44 -2.53
C ASN A 163 20.87 -49.94 -3.80
N ILE A 164 20.45 -49.48 -4.99
CA ILE A 164 21.16 -49.74 -6.27
C ILE A 164 21.22 -48.47 -7.13
N SER A 165 22.37 -48.26 -7.76
CA SER A 165 22.78 -47.12 -8.60
C SER A 165 23.31 -47.59 -9.95
N GLU A 166 23.39 -46.74 -10.99
CA GLU A 166 24.49 -46.84 -11.98
C GLU A 166 24.70 -45.59 -12.89
N THR A 167 25.84 -45.55 -13.59
CA THR A 167 26.34 -44.52 -14.55
C THR A 167 27.28 -45.21 -15.58
N ASN A 168 27.94 -44.66 -16.60
CA ASN A 168 28.30 -43.31 -17.14
C ASN A 168 28.67 -43.52 -18.66
N THR A 169 29.21 -42.64 -19.53
CA THR A 169 29.75 -41.26 -19.47
C THR A 169 29.17 -40.45 -20.69
N GLU A 170 29.83 -39.79 -21.67
CA GLU A 170 31.23 -39.44 -22.03
C GLU A 170 31.26 -38.26 -23.05
N LYS A 171 32.13 -37.24 -22.87
CA LYS A 171 33.10 -36.67 -23.85
C LYS A 171 33.43 -35.18 -23.72
N GLN A 172 34.73 -34.90 -23.81
CA GLN A 172 35.31 -33.58 -24.10
C GLN A 172 35.73 -33.53 -25.58
N GLN A 173 35.93 -32.33 -26.13
CA GLN A 173 36.88 -32.10 -27.23
C GLN A 173 37.55 -30.72 -27.08
N SER A 174 38.77 -30.59 -27.58
CA SER A 174 39.71 -29.50 -27.29
C SER A 174 40.43 -29.00 -28.53
N VAL A 175 40.77 -27.71 -28.60
CA VAL A 175 41.76 -27.16 -29.55
C VAL A 175 42.59 -26.05 -28.86
N ASN A 176 43.89 -25.99 -29.18
CA ASN A 176 44.82 -24.90 -28.78
C ASN A 176 44.69 -23.70 -29.78
N SER A 177 45.51 -22.63 -29.85
CA SER A 177 46.88 -22.28 -29.40
C SER A 177 47.12 -20.76 -29.58
N SER A 178 48.23 -20.10 -29.18
CA SER A 178 49.11 -20.19 -27.99
C SER A 178 50.15 -19.04 -27.97
N GLY A 179 50.24 -18.25 -26.89
CA GLY A 179 51.32 -17.27 -26.64
C GLY A 179 51.15 -16.64 -25.24
N LYS A 180 52.14 -16.48 -24.36
CA LYS A 180 53.49 -15.84 -24.47
C LYS A 180 53.42 -14.31 -24.46
N ASP A 181 54.14 -13.56 -23.61
CA ASP A 181 55.11 -13.84 -22.52
C ASP A 181 54.76 -12.95 -21.29
N GLY A 182 55.41 -12.94 -20.11
CA GLY A 182 56.60 -13.62 -19.58
C GLY A 182 56.77 -13.38 -18.05
N LEU A 183 57.86 -13.87 -17.45
CA LEU A 183 58.10 -13.89 -15.98
C LEU A 183 58.67 -12.57 -15.43
N VAL A 184 58.34 -12.24 -14.17
CA VAL A 184 59.34 -11.95 -13.10
C VAL A 184 58.84 -12.52 -11.76
N SER A 185 59.76 -12.93 -10.90
CA SER A 185 59.59 -13.29 -9.48
C SER A 185 59.57 -12.01 -8.59
N ASP A 186 59.48 -11.99 -7.25
CA ASP A 186 59.85 -12.95 -6.20
C ASP A 186 58.89 -12.96 -4.99
N SER A 187 59.12 -13.91 -4.10
CA SER A 187 58.40 -14.14 -2.84
C SER A 187 58.79 -13.18 -1.71
N ASP A 188 57.91 -13.01 -0.71
CA ASP A 188 58.29 -13.45 0.64
C ASP A 188 57.10 -13.79 1.57
N VAL A 189 57.38 -14.43 2.70
CA VAL A 189 56.39 -15.10 3.58
C VAL A 189 56.31 -14.48 4.98
N SER A 190 55.10 -14.33 5.56
CA SER A 190 54.94 -14.38 7.02
C SER A 190 53.52 -14.71 7.54
N SER A 191 53.49 -15.71 8.44
CA SER A 191 52.57 -15.94 9.58
C SER A 191 51.10 -15.51 9.55
N SER A 192 50.22 -16.49 9.83
CA SER A 192 48.84 -16.31 10.27
C SER A 192 48.70 -15.80 11.71
N THR A 193 47.57 -15.15 12.00
CA THR A 193 46.85 -15.31 13.28
C THR A 193 45.35 -15.47 13.01
N ASP A 194 44.70 -16.36 13.77
CA ASP A 194 43.27 -16.67 13.65
C ASP A 194 42.44 -15.77 14.59
N LEU A 195 41.32 -15.25 14.09
CA LEU A 195 40.35 -14.46 14.85
C LEU A 195 38.89 -14.87 14.55
N GLY A 196 38.58 -16.16 14.72
CA GLY A 196 37.36 -16.61 15.40
C GLY A 196 36.03 -16.03 14.92
N SER A 197 35.50 -16.58 13.82
CA SER A 197 34.19 -16.27 13.25
C SER A 197 33.05 -16.36 14.28
N LYS A 198 32.49 -15.21 14.69
CA LYS A 198 31.25 -15.17 15.47
C LYS A 198 30.05 -15.60 14.60
N PRO A 199 29.15 -16.48 15.08
CA PRO A 199 27.95 -16.83 14.34
C PRO A 199 27.00 -15.63 14.20
N LEU A 200 26.37 -15.51 13.03
CA LEU A 200 25.35 -14.49 12.76
C LEU A 200 24.17 -14.61 13.76
N PRO A 201 23.60 -13.49 14.25
CA PRO A 201 22.40 -13.56 15.09
C PRO A 201 21.25 -14.18 14.31
N THR A 202 20.58 -15.16 14.91
CA THR A 202 19.47 -15.88 14.29
C THR A 202 18.31 -14.93 13.99
N ARG A 203 17.79 -15.00 12.76
CA ARG A 203 16.60 -14.29 12.28
C ARG A 203 15.48 -14.32 13.35
N PRO A 204 14.95 -13.15 13.78
CA PRO A 204 13.89 -13.13 14.78
C PRO A 204 12.69 -13.93 14.29
N GLN A 205 12.20 -14.85 15.13
CA GLN A 205 10.99 -15.61 14.87
C GLN A 205 9.83 -14.64 14.64
N ARG A 206 9.13 -14.79 13.51
CA ARG A 206 7.99 -13.94 13.15
C ARG A 206 6.96 -14.02 14.27
N SER A 207 6.78 -12.92 15.00
CA SER A 207 5.74 -12.83 16.03
C SER A 207 4.40 -13.17 15.40
N LYS A 208 3.70 -14.16 15.96
CA LYS A 208 2.31 -14.42 15.56
C LYS A 208 1.51 -13.23 16.05
N SER A 209 1.02 -12.40 15.12
CA SER A 209 0.07 -11.33 15.43
C SER A 209 -1.06 -11.90 16.30
N PRO A 210 -1.56 -11.16 17.31
CA PRO A 210 -2.62 -11.66 18.17
C PRO A 210 -3.81 -12.09 17.31
N VAL A 211 -4.41 -13.24 17.64
CA VAL A 211 -5.57 -13.76 16.92
C VAL A 211 -6.72 -12.78 17.14
N LEU A 212 -6.93 -11.90 16.15
CA LEU A 212 -8.03 -10.96 16.14
C LEU A 212 -9.35 -11.72 16.27
N ASN A 213 -10.22 -11.24 17.15
CA ASN A 213 -11.55 -11.80 17.34
C ASN A 213 -12.30 -11.75 16.00
N ASN A 214 -12.84 -12.89 15.53
CA ASN A 214 -13.50 -13.00 14.22
C ASN A 214 -14.66 -12.00 13.99
N ASN A 215 -15.16 -11.38 15.07
CA ASN A 215 -16.22 -10.37 15.03
C ASN A 215 -15.72 -8.93 14.81
N SER A 216 -14.41 -8.63 14.85
CA SER A 216 -13.90 -7.30 14.49
C SER A 216 -13.94 -7.10 12.96
N HIS A 217 -14.40 -5.93 12.52
CA HIS A 217 -14.32 -5.53 11.12
C HIS A 217 -12.90 -5.08 10.75
N PRO A 218 -12.51 -5.11 9.45
CA PRO A 218 -11.20 -4.64 9.01
C PRO A 218 -10.96 -3.17 9.38
N ALA A 219 -9.73 -2.82 9.77
CA ALA A 219 -9.39 -1.48 10.25
C ALA A 219 -9.73 -0.37 9.23
N HIS A 220 -9.59 -0.67 7.93
CA HIS A 220 -9.90 0.24 6.83
C HIS A 220 -11.39 0.64 6.73
N TYR A 221 -12.31 -0.08 7.37
CA TYR A 221 -13.73 0.30 7.43
C TYR A 221 -13.96 1.60 8.23
N SER A 222 -13.01 1.98 9.11
CA SER A 222 -13.08 3.23 9.89
C SER A 222 -13.10 4.50 9.03
N MET A 223 -12.54 4.45 7.81
CA MET A 223 -12.55 5.58 6.87
C MET A 223 -13.89 5.72 6.11
N GLY A 224 -14.80 4.76 6.24
CA GLY A 224 -16.03 4.66 5.44
C GLY A 224 -15.78 3.99 4.08
N VAL A 225 -16.61 4.31 3.08
CA VAL A 225 -16.48 3.83 1.70
C VAL A 225 -16.31 4.98 0.69
N GLY A 226 -15.80 4.61 -0.49
CA GLY A 226 -15.89 5.41 -1.71
C GLY A 226 -15.17 6.76 -1.67
N ARG A 227 -15.59 7.67 -2.57
CA ARG A 227 -15.15 9.06 -2.72
C ARG A 227 -15.03 9.82 -1.40
N GLN A 228 -15.93 9.59 -0.44
CA GLN A 228 -15.85 10.24 0.88
C GLN A 228 -14.71 9.70 1.73
N ALA A 229 -14.48 8.38 1.73
CA ALA A 229 -13.33 7.78 2.39
C ALA A 229 -12.02 8.25 1.76
N TYR A 230 -11.99 8.34 0.42
CA TYR A 230 -10.85 8.87 -0.32
C TYR A 230 -10.50 10.32 0.10
N ARG A 231 -11.47 11.24 0.07
CA ARG A 231 -11.22 12.65 0.47
C ARG A 231 -10.84 12.79 1.95
N ARG A 232 -11.37 11.93 2.85
CA ARG A 232 -10.91 11.85 4.24
C ARG A 232 -9.45 11.37 4.32
N ALA A 233 -9.10 10.31 3.62
CA ALA A 233 -7.75 9.74 3.59
C ALA A 233 -6.70 10.74 3.07
N ILE A 234 -6.95 11.44 1.96
CA ILE A 234 -6.08 12.53 1.50
C ILE A 234 -5.88 13.56 2.63
N THR A 235 -6.97 14.08 3.20
CA THR A 235 -6.91 15.15 4.21
C THR A 235 -6.26 14.72 5.54
N GLN A 236 -6.48 13.48 5.98
CA GLN A 236 -6.16 13.01 7.34
C GLN A 236 -4.92 12.09 7.40
N ARG A 237 -4.49 11.52 6.27
CA ARG A 237 -3.34 10.60 6.19
C ARG A 237 -2.23 11.18 5.31
N LEU A 238 -2.53 11.51 4.05
CA LEU A 238 -1.51 12.00 3.10
C LEU A 238 -0.92 13.34 3.53
N LEU A 239 -1.75 14.39 3.61
CA LEU A 239 -1.24 15.76 3.76
C LEU A 239 -0.46 16.00 5.06
N PRO A 240 -0.85 15.44 6.23
CA PRO A 240 -0.03 15.56 7.44
C PRO A 240 1.32 14.83 7.32
N ALA A 241 1.34 13.62 6.75
CA ALA A 241 2.55 12.82 6.62
C ALA A 241 3.52 13.39 5.58
N LEU A 242 3.02 13.80 4.42
CA LEU A 242 3.81 14.41 3.35
C LEU A 242 4.48 15.72 3.82
N ARG A 243 3.77 16.53 4.62
CA ARG A 243 4.33 17.72 5.27
C ARG A 243 5.37 17.38 6.35
N ALA A 244 5.16 16.31 7.11
CA ALA A 244 6.11 15.86 8.13
C ALA A 244 7.39 15.26 7.53
N PHE A 245 7.30 14.60 6.38
CA PHE A 245 8.45 14.10 5.61
C PHE A 245 9.24 15.22 4.94
N ASN A 246 8.58 16.35 4.62
CA ASN A 246 9.19 17.55 4.03
C ASN A 246 10.05 17.24 2.79
N PRO A 247 9.46 16.71 1.70
CA PRO A 247 10.21 16.31 0.51
C PRO A 247 10.83 17.49 -0.23
N ASP A 248 11.90 17.22 -0.99
CA ASP A 248 12.52 18.15 -1.94
C ASP A 248 12.00 17.95 -3.38
N LEU A 249 11.26 16.86 -3.64
CA LEU A 249 10.55 16.55 -4.89
C LEU A 249 9.35 15.65 -4.58
N ILE A 250 8.22 15.89 -5.25
CA ILE A 250 7.03 15.03 -5.19
C ILE A 250 6.74 14.45 -6.58
N LEU A 251 6.56 13.14 -6.67
CA LEU A 251 6.00 12.47 -7.84
C LEU A 251 4.60 11.94 -7.52
N ILE A 252 3.63 12.18 -8.39
CA ILE A 252 2.31 11.52 -8.35
C ILE A 252 2.32 10.35 -9.32
N SER A 253 2.02 9.13 -8.83
CA SER A 253 1.57 8.02 -9.66
C SER A 253 0.08 8.21 -9.93
N LEU A 254 -0.22 8.70 -11.12
CA LEU A 254 -1.53 9.19 -11.54
C LEU A 254 -2.29 8.07 -12.24
N GLY A 255 -2.92 7.19 -11.46
CA GLY A 255 -3.98 6.32 -11.98
C GLY A 255 -5.30 7.09 -12.07
N LEU A 256 -5.88 7.14 -13.25
CA LEU A 256 -7.18 7.78 -13.51
C LEU A 256 -8.35 6.78 -13.48
N ASP A 257 -8.08 5.53 -13.10
CA ASP A 257 -9.05 4.45 -13.08
C ASP A 257 -9.94 4.42 -11.83
N ALA A 258 -9.59 5.11 -10.74
CA ALA A 258 -10.47 5.33 -9.58
C ALA A 258 -11.74 6.15 -9.90
N ALA A 259 -11.84 6.69 -11.12
CA ALA A 259 -12.96 7.47 -11.64
C ALA A 259 -14.27 6.68 -11.75
N ARG A 260 -15.39 7.40 -11.73
CA ARG A 260 -16.73 6.81 -11.89
C ARG A 260 -16.89 6.10 -13.24
N SER A 261 -17.52 4.93 -13.20
CA SER A 261 -17.71 4.05 -14.36
C SER A 261 -16.44 3.48 -15.03
N ASP A 262 -15.23 3.82 -14.59
CA ASP A 262 -14.01 3.22 -15.17
C ASP A 262 -13.92 1.74 -14.78
N VAL A 263 -13.57 0.89 -15.76
CA VAL A 263 -13.57 -0.56 -15.58
C VAL A 263 -12.48 -1.07 -14.64
N GLY A 264 -11.45 -0.28 -14.32
CA GLY A 264 -10.44 -0.61 -13.29
C GLY A 264 -11.03 -0.55 -11.87
N ASN A 265 -11.81 0.48 -11.57
CA ASN A 265 -12.53 0.70 -10.31
C ASN A 265 -13.77 -0.21 -10.15
N ALA A 266 -14.08 -1.07 -11.12
CA ALA A 266 -15.30 -1.86 -11.15
C ALA A 266 -15.12 -3.30 -10.63
N ARG A 267 -16.02 -3.73 -9.74
CA ARG A 267 -16.31 -5.16 -9.54
C ARG A 267 -17.20 -5.66 -10.67
N HIS A 268 -16.59 -6.41 -11.57
CA HIS A 268 -17.24 -7.12 -12.67
C HIS A 268 -18.02 -8.36 -12.18
N TYR A 269 -19.23 -8.55 -12.71
CA TYR A 269 -20.09 -9.72 -12.47
C TYR A 269 -20.50 -10.39 -13.79
N THR A 270 -20.74 -11.70 -13.73
CA THR A 270 -21.30 -12.49 -14.84
C THR A 270 -22.57 -11.83 -15.40
N GLY A 271 -22.62 -11.70 -16.73
CA GLY A 271 -23.70 -10.96 -17.41
C GLY A 271 -23.42 -9.47 -17.64
N GLY A 272 -22.19 -8.98 -17.40
CA GLY A 272 -21.78 -7.61 -17.72
C GLY A 272 -22.43 -6.57 -16.82
N ARG A 273 -22.62 -6.91 -15.54
CA ARG A 273 -23.01 -5.96 -14.49
C ARG A 273 -21.77 -5.55 -13.73
N GLU A 274 -21.66 -4.26 -13.42
CA GLU A 274 -20.54 -3.68 -12.68
C GLU A 274 -21.04 -3.09 -11.36
N ARG A 275 -20.11 -2.88 -10.41
CA ARG A 275 -20.29 -2.01 -9.24
C ARG A 275 -19.01 -1.24 -9.00
N MET A 276 -19.12 0.06 -8.74
CA MET A 276 -17.96 0.94 -8.53
C MET A 276 -17.37 0.78 -7.12
N GLY A 277 -16.08 1.07 -6.99
CA GLY A 277 -15.32 0.98 -5.74
C GLY A 277 -15.16 2.32 -5.03
N ILE A 278 -14.27 3.19 -5.53
CA ILE A 278 -14.04 4.54 -5.03
C ILE A 278 -15.08 5.51 -5.64
N ASP A 279 -15.24 5.49 -6.96
CA ASP A 279 -16.22 6.31 -7.69
C ASP A 279 -15.93 7.82 -7.60
N LEU A 280 -14.73 8.21 -8.06
CA LEU A 280 -14.29 9.61 -8.11
C LEU A 280 -14.89 10.37 -9.30
N GLU A 281 -15.17 11.65 -9.10
CA GLU A 281 -15.43 12.58 -10.20
C GLU A 281 -14.10 13.21 -10.70
N PRO A 282 -14.06 13.75 -11.94
CA PRO A 282 -12.92 14.52 -12.44
C PRO A 282 -12.44 15.64 -11.49
N GLU A 283 -13.35 16.25 -10.71
CA GLU A 283 -13.00 17.29 -9.75
C GLU A 283 -12.27 16.76 -8.50
N ASP A 284 -12.35 15.47 -8.17
CA ASP A 284 -11.58 14.91 -7.06
C ASP A 284 -10.09 14.77 -7.41
N TYR A 285 -9.77 14.50 -8.69
CA TYR A 285 -8.40 14.56 -9.19
C TYR A 285 -7.86 15.99 -9.09
N ALA A 286 -8.56 16.97 -9.67
CA ALA A 286 -8.19 18.38 -9.55
C ALA A 286 -8.02 18.85 -8.09
N TRP A 287 -8.95 18.46 -7.21
CA TRP A 287 -8.86 18.78 -5.78
C TRP A 287 -7.68 18.11 -5.08
N THR A 288 -7.39 16.83 -5.40
CA THR A 288 -6.24 16.11 -4.82
C THR A 288 -4.94 16.75 -5.28
N THR A 289 -4.82 17.08 -6.56
CA THR A 289 -3.63 17.72 -7.13
C THR A 289 -3.37 19.08 -6.51
N ARG A 290 -4.38 19.96 -6.41
CA ARG A 290 -4.26 21.22 -5.65
C ARG A 290 -3.79 20.99 -4.20
N LYS A 291 -4.35 19.98 -3.51
CA LYS A 291 -3.99 19.64 -2.14
C LYS A 291 -2.57 19.09 -1.98
N VAL A 292 -2.03 18.37 -2.96
CA VAL A 292 -0.62 17.94 -2.97
C VAL A 292 0.29 19.12 -3.33
N MET A 293 -0.13 20.01 -4.25
CA MET A 293 0.61 21.24 -4.58
C MET A 293 0.71 22.19 -3.39
N GLU A 294 -0.33 22.33 -2.57
CA GLU A 294 -0.28 23.08 -1.29
C GLU A 294 0.82 22.58 -0.34
N VAL A 295 1.28 21.32 -0.48
CA VAL A 295 2.44 20.78 0.23
C VAL A 295 3.72 20.98 -0.57
N ALA A 296 3.67 20.84 -1.90
CA ALA A 296 4.80 21.09 -2.79
C ALA A 296 5.33 22.53 -2.66
N ASP A 297 4.44 23.52 -2.63
CA ASP A 297 4.75 24.94 -2.49
C ASP A 297 5.51 25.21 -1.17
N ILE A 298 5.13 24.52 -0.08
CA ILE A 298 5.72 24.67 1.25
C ILE A 298 7.06 23.94 1.37
N CYS A 299 7.15 22.69 0.88
CA CYS A 299 8.29 21.80 1.14
C CYS A 299 9.35 21.83 0.02
N CYS A 300 8.92 21.81 -1.24
CA CYS A 300 9.80 21.65 -2.40
C CYS A 300 9.72 22.79 -3.43
N GLN A 301 9.23 23.98 -3.07
CA GLN A 301 9.10 25.14 -3.98
C GLN A 301 8.29 24.76 -5.23
N GLY A 302 7.17 24.07 -5.04
CA GLY A 302 6.27 23.63 -6.12
C GLY A 302 6.84 22.53 -7.03
N ARG A 303 8.00 21.93 -6.73
CA ARG A 303 8.59 20.84 -7.54
C ARG A 303 7.75 19.56 -7.44
N ILE A 304 6.84 19.40 -8.39
CA ILE A 304 5.94 18.27 -8.53
C ILE A 304 5.96 17.72 -9.96
N ILE A 305 5.92 16.39 -10.09
CA ILE A 305 5.83 15.67 -11.37
C ILE A 305 4.62 14.73 -11.29
N SER A 306 3.89 14.55 -12.39
CA SER A 306 2.85 13.51 -12.50
C SER A 306 3.23 12.49 -13.56
N VAL A 307 3.14 11.21 -13.23
CA VAL A 307 3.41 10.08 -14.13
C VAL A 307 2.12 9.28 -14.28
N LEU A 308 1.63 9.09 -15.51
CA LEU A 308 0.39 8.37 -15.78
C LEU A 308 0.56 6.87 -15.54
N GLU A 309 -0.39 6.27 -14.81
CA GLU A 309 -0.46 4.82 -14.50
C GLU A 309 -1.73 4.21 -15.13
N GLY A 310 -2.71 3.77 -14.33
CA GLY A 310 -4.00 3.26 -14.78
C GLY A 310 -4.94 4.32 -15.39
N GLY A 311 -6.03 3.86 -16.00
CA GLY A 311 -7.04 4.72 -16.63
C GLY A 311 -7.63 4.10 -17.88
N TYR A 312 -8.70 3.32 -17.73
CA TYR A 312 -9.16 2.40 -18.76
C TYR A 312 -10.37 2.93 -19.54
N GLY A 313 -11.10 3.90 -19.00
CA GLY A 313 -12.39 4.33 -19.51
C GLY A 313 -13.50 3.35 -19.13
N ARG A 314 -14.72 3.64 -19.57
CA ARG A 314 -15.93 2.90 -19.17
C ARG A 314 -16.43 1.95 -20.25
N THR A 315 -17.12 0.89 -19.84
CA THR A 315 -17.93 0.06 -20.74
C THR A 315 -18.98 0.95 -21.43
N PRO A 316 -19.06 1.01 -22.77
CA PRO A 316 -20.03 1.86 -23.45
C PRO A 316 -21.47 1.41 -23.19
N ASP A 317 -22.37 2.38 -23.01
CA ASP A 317 -23.80 2.13 -22.97
C ASP A 317 -24.29 1.50 -24.29
N PRO A 318 -25.20 0.50 -24.26
CA PRO A 318 -25.80 -0.07 -25.47
C PRO A 318 -26.72 0.98 -26.12
N GLY A 319 -26.19 1.70 -27.11
CA GLY A 319 -26.87 2.81 -27.77
C GLY A 319 -28.18 2.41 -28.45
N ILE A 320 -29.23 3.18 -28.18
CA ILE A 320 -30.45 3.20 -28.98
C ILE A 320 -30.38 4.45 -29.86
N GLU A 321 -30.16 4.25 -31.16
CA GLU A 321 -30.18 5.33 -32.15
C GLU A 321 -31.62 5.53 -32.63
N GLU A 322 -32.24 6.66 -32.29
CA GLU A 322 -33.52 7.05 -32.89
C GLU A 322 -33.29 7.63 -34.27
N ARG A 323 -33.70 6.88 -35.30
CA ARG A 323 -33.65 7.35 -36.68
C ARG A 323 -34.67 8.47 -36.91
N PRO A 324 -34.49 9.35 -37.92
CA PRO A 324 -35.40 10.47 -38.20
C PRO A 324 -36.88 10.10 -38.48
N ASN A 325 -37.19 8.81 -38.64
CA ASN A 325 -38.54 8.27 -38.79
C ASN A 325 -39.11 7.65 -37.49
N GLY A 326 -38.47 7.88 -36.34
CA GLY A 326 -38.88 7.34 -35.02
C GLY A 326 -38.47 5.89 -34.76
N ASN A 327 -37.87 5.18 -35.72
CA ASN A 327 -37.42 3.81 -35.50
C ASN A 327 -36.14 3.78 -34.66
N LYS A 328 -36.25 3.19 -33.47
CA LYS A 328 -35.13 2.85 -32.59
C LYS A 328 -34.29 1.71 -33.20
N LEU A 329 -33.05 2.00 -33.56
CA LEU A 329 -32.05 1.01 -33.94
C LEU A 329 -31.23 0.63 -32.71
N ASN A 330 -31.11 -0.67 -32.43
CA ASN A 330 -30.08 -1.17 -31.52
C ASN A 330 -28.72 -1.01 -32.21
N VAL A 331 -27.90 -0.06 -31.76
CA VAL A 331 -26.52 0.07 -32.23
C VAL A 331 -25.73 -1.12 -31.66
N PRO A 332 -24.89 -1.82 -32.46
CA PRO A 332 -23.99 -2.82 -31.92
C PRO A 332 -23.12 -2.22 -30.81
N LYS A 333 -22.93 -2.95 -29.70
CA LYS A 333 -21.99 -2.50 -28.66
C LYS A 333 -20.61 -2.28 -29.29
N SER A 334 -20.00 -1.13 -29.03
CA SER A 334 -18.59 -0.95 -29.40
C SER A 334 -17.72 -1.91 -28.58
N ASN A 335 -16.71 -2.48 -29.24
CA ASN A 335 -15.68 -3.28 -28.58
C ASN A 335 -14.58 -2.40 -27.94
N SER A 336 -14.60 -1.09 -28.15
CA SER A 336 -13.70 -0.12 -27.50
C SER A 336 -14.36 0.52 -26.28
N LEU A 337 -13.60 0.68 -25.19
CA LEU A 337 -14.04 1.44 -24.01
C LEU A 337 -14.21 2.93 -24.35
N ASP A 338 -15.20 3.58 -23.73
CA ASP A 338 -15.38 5.03 -23.81
C ASP A 338 -14.35 5.73 -22.91
N LYS A 339 -13.47 6.50 -23.55
CA LYS A 339 -12.39 7.25 -22.90
C LYS A 339 -12.80 8.64 -22.40
N GLY A 340 -14.06 9.08 -22.58
CA GLY A 340 -14.52 10.40 -22.16
C GLY A 340 -14.17 10.72 -20.69
N ILE A 341 -14.52 9.82 -19.76
CA ILE A 341 -14.22 10.01 -18.34
C ILE A 341 -12.72 10.06 -18.03
N PHE A 342 -11.89 9.29 -18.74
CA PHE A 342 -10.43 9.34 -18.62
C PHE A 342 -9.91 10.73 -19.06
N SER A 343 -10.39 11.23 -20.19
CA SER A 343 -10.04 12.56 -20.70
C SER A 343 -10.49 13.67 -19.74
N ASP A 344 -11.71 13.59 -19.19
CA ASP A 344 -12.21 14.55 -18.21
C ASP A 344 -11.31 14.60 -16.97
N CYS A 345 -10.94 13.44 -16.40
CA CYS A 345 -10.07 13.36 -15.23
C CYS A 345 -8.65 13.87 -15.54
N ALA A 346 -8.09 13.51 -16.71
CA ALA A 346 -6.78 13.98 -17.16
C ALA A 346 -6.74 15.50 -17.34
N VAL A 347 -7.76 16.09 -17.97
CA VAL A 347 -7.87 17.55 -18.17
C VAL A 347 -8.01 18.25 -16.82
N ARG A 348 -8.93 17.81 -15.95
CA ARG A 348 -9.11 18.42 -14.61
C ARG A 348 -7.85 18.30 -13.73
N HIS A 349 -7.09 17.20 -13.85
CA HIS A 349 -5.77 17.07 -13.21
C HIS A 349 -4.75 18.08 -13.76
N LEU A 350 -4.61 18.16 -15.08
CA LEU A 350 -3.63 19.04 -15.73
C LEU A 350 -3.96 20.52 -15.48
N GLU A 351 -5.22 20.93 -15.57
CA GLU A 351 -5.68 22.29 -15.24
C GLU A 351 -5.35 22.66 -13.79
N ALA A 352 -5.49 21.73 -12.85
CA ALA A 352 -5.08 21.94 -11.46
C ALA A 352 -3.55 22.05 -11.28
N LEU A 353 -2.79 21.37 -12.13
CA LEU A 353 -1.32 21.36 -12.11
C LEU A 353 -0.70 22.63 -12.75
N ILE A 354 -1.41 23.29 -13.67
CA ILE A 354 -0.88 24.41 -14.48
C ILE A 354 -1.61 25.74 -14.27
N ASP A 355 -2.55 25.85 -13.31
CA ASP A 355 -3.38 27.04 -13.09
C ASP A 355 -2.52 28.33 -12.97
N PRO A 356 -2.52 29.22 -13.97
CA PRO A 356 -1.57 30.33 -14.03
C PRO A 356 -1.83 31.36 -12.95
N TYR A 357 -3.09 31.51 -12.52
CA TYR A 357 -3.47 32.44 -11.46
C TYR A 357 -2.91 32.03 -10.10
N ASP A 358 -2.53 30.76 -9.90
CA ASP A 358 -1.81 30.32 -8.71
C ASP A 358 -0.30 30.23 -8.96
N ALA A 359 0.14 29.91 -10.17
CA ALA A 359 1.57 29.90 -10.53
C ALA A 359 2.25 31.25 -10.29
N GLU A 360 1.64 32.37 -10.72
CA GLU A 360 2.17 33.73 -10.49
C GLU A 360 2.24 34.09 -8.99
N LYS A 361 1.38 33.52 -8.15
CA LYS A 361 1.43 33.72 -6.68
C LYS A 361 2.47 32.85 -6.00
N ARG A 362 2.70 31.64 -6.51
CA ARG A 362 3.70 30.68 -6.00
C ARG A 362 5.13 31.11 -6.34
N PHE A 363 5.31 31.72 -7.50
CA PHE A 363 6.61 32.14 -8.03
C PHE A 363 6.61 33.64 -8.40
N PRO A 364 6.54 34.54 -7.41
CA PRO A 364 6.67 35.97 -7.67
C PRO A 364 8.03 36.27 -8.31
N SER A 365 8.02 37.07 -9.38
CA SER A 365 9.23 37.46 -10.13
C SER A 365 10.22 38.20 -9.22
N THR A 366 11.46 37.72 -9.16
CA THR A 366 12.53 38.26 -8.29
C THR A 366 13.20 39.53 -8.83
N ASP A 367 12.49 40.34 -9.62
CA ASP A 367 13.03 41.54 -10.29
C ASP A 367 12.93 42.82 -9.41
N GLU A 368 12.44 42.71 -8.15
CA GLU A 368 12.51 43.79 -7.15
C GLU A 368 13.23 43.33 -5.85
N SER A 369 14.57 43.33 -5.88
CA SER A 369 15.43 43.33 -4.68
C SER A 369 16.81 43.94 -4.93
#